data_AF-A0A507FEM3-F1
#
_entry.id   AF-A0A507FEM3-F1
#
_cell.length_a   1.000
_cell.length_b   1.000
_cell.length_c   1.000
_cell.angle_alpha   90.00
_cell.angle_beta   90.00
_cell.angle_gamma   90.00
#
_symmetry.space_group_name_H-M   'P 1'
#
loop_
_entity.id
_entity.type
_entity.pdbx_description
1 polymer ?
#
loop_
_entity_poly.entity_id
_entity_poly.type
_entity_poly.pdbx_seq_one_letter_code
_entity_poly.pdbx_strand_id
1 'polypeptide(L)'
;MAQSKTVPIRSISAVSVGSLASASVMPEGYDEPYSPPTTRLCVAMVGLPARGKTYTARKVARYLSWLGHQSEIFNVGNYRRKVAGANQPHNFFDPNNEESASFRQQIADLAIDDMVAWFHDLEAKEEIEKEMFSASIRESASGQAQSPIKRSSTSSMHMSSPSLANKVAVKKSQVGSARVAIYDATNSTKERRRLIMERCERECIQVMFVESICDRMDVVLANIKEVKLSSPDYLDTPPEQAVKDFMSRIYHYSKTYETLSRSENNSKISFVKLINIGERVLVNNVRGYIQSRIVYFLMNLNITPRCVYFSRHGESMFNVEGKIGGDSDLSPRGWQYANALPDIIKKQMEDVASMAQEAEDAVVEMTNAWQGWLKGDDGANEGGREIKRISEEEGGAAIFPAMEVGTQEMAAASASAGVNHSSNSKPTLTVWTSTLKRTIQTASHLAYPQLQWKALDELDSGACDALTYEEIEERHPEDFAARDDDKYNYRYKGGESYADLVRRLEPVTLELERHHEKNHPILIIGHQAVLRALYAYFMNLSHEELPYVKIPLHTVIKLTFKAYGCLEERFKVDIEAVDTHRPRILATLHTEPTIAETSTESLEEADEGKKKAEGY
;
A
#
# COMPACT_ATOMS: atom_id res chain seq x y z
N MET A 1 42.51 -38.93 24.46
CA MET A 1 42.86 -38.26 23.18
C MET A 1 41.94 -38.79 22.09
N ALA A 2 40.90 -38.03 21.75
CA ALA A 2 40.08 -38.23 20.56
C ALA A 2 39.69 -36.84 20.06
N GLN A 3 40.21 -36.46 18.90
CA GLN A 3 40.06 -35.13 18.31
C GLN A 3 38.66 -35.00 17.70
N SER A 4 37.89 -34.04 18.19
CA SER A 4 36.66 -33.55 17.57
C SER A 4 37.02 -32.81 16.28
N LYS A 5 36.57 -33.32 15.13
CA LYS A 5 36.67 -32.62 13.84
C LYS A 5 35.48 -31.68 13.72
N THR A 6 35.71 -30.40 13.99
CA THR A 6 34.81 -29.31 13.60
C THR A 6 34.90 -29.11 12.08
N VAL A 7 33.76 -29.22 11.40
CA VAL A 7 33.63 -28.84 9.98
C VAL A 7 33.50 -27.32 9.91
N PRO A 8 34.30 -26.59 9.11
CA PRO A 8 34.19 -25.15 9.02
C PRO A 8 32.93 -24.77 8.22
N ILE A 9 32.11 -23.88 8.80
CA ILE A 9 31.01 -23.20 8.11
C ILE A 9 31.65 -22.32 7.04
N ARG A 10 31.44 -22.67 5.76
CA ARG A 10 31.83 -21.80 4.64
C ARG A 10 30.98 -20.54 4.69
N SER A 11 31.65 -19.39 4.71
CA SER A 11 31.05 -18.09 4.45
C SER A 11 30.28 -18.14 3.13
N ILE A 12 28.97 -17.92 3.18
CA ILE A 12 28.17 -17.66 1.98
C ILE A 12 28.56 -16.26 1.51
N SER A 13 29.53 -16.19 0.59
CA SER A 13 29.78 -15.00 -0.19
C SER A 13 28.50 -14.67 -0.97
N ALA A 14 27.93 -13.50 -0.68
CA ALA A 14 26.78 -12.95 -1.39
C ALA A 14 27.02 -13.06 -2.89
N VAL A 15 26.10 -13.75 -3.59
CA VAL A 15 26.03 -13.68 -5.04
C VAL A 15 25.73 -12.22 -5.36
N SER A 16 26.70 -11.55 -6.00
CA SER A 16 26.52 -10.23 -6.59
C SER A 16 25.30 -10.30 -7.50
N VAL A 17 24.23 -9.60 -7.12
CA VAL A 17 23.09 -9.34 -7.98
C VAL A 17 23.59 -8.35 -9.03
N GLY A 18 24.15 -8.90 -10.10
CA GLY A 18 24.64 -8.14 -11.23
C GLY A 18 23.53 -7.24 -11.78
N SER A 19 23.91 -5.98 -11.99
CA SER A 19 23.16 -4.95 -12.70
C SER A 19 22.33 -5.50 -13.86
N LEU A 20 21.03 -5.67 -13.63
CA LEU A 20 20.00 -5.77 -14.67
C LEU A 20 19.25 -4.43 -14.75
N ALA A 21 19.99 -3.33 -14.77
CA ALA A 21 19.56 -2.17 -15.52
C ALA A 21 19.78 -2.54 -17.00
N SER A 22 18.71 -2.79 -17.74
CA SER A 22 18.76 -2.91 -19.19
C SER A 22 19.31 -1.60 -19.75
N ALA A 23 20.61 -1.57 -20.02
CA ALA A 23 21.20 -0.59 -20.90
C ALA A 23 20.58 -0.81 -22.28
N SER A 24 19.61 0.02 -22.63
CA SER A 24 19.24 0.25 -24.03
C SER A 24 20.49 0.82 -24.70
N VAL A 25 21.21 -0.03 -25.44
CA VAL A 25 22.17 0.45 -26.43
C VAL A 25 21.32 1.12 -27.50
N MET A 26 21.37 2.45 -27.57
CA MET A 26 20.73 3.23 -28.61
C MET A 26 21.44 2.92 -29.94
N PRO A 27 20.73 2.48 -30.99
CA PRO A 27 21.28 2.51 -32.34
C PRO A 27 21.54 3.99 -32.71
N GLU A 28 22.73 4.32 -33.18
CA GLU A 28 23.01 5.64 -33.74
C GLU A 28 22.04 5.92 -34.91
N GLY A 29 21.24 6.99 -34.82
CA GLY A 29 20.47 7.51 -35.97
C GLY A 29 18.99 7.90 -35.78
N TYR A 30 18.46 8.03 -34.56
CA TYR A 30 17.10 8.55 -34.35
C TYR A 30 17.12 9.73 -33.36
N ASP A 31 16.81 10.94 -33.85
CA ASP A 31 16.79 12.20 -33.09
C ASP A 31 15.45 12.46 -32.33
N GLU A 32 14.63 11.45 -32.10
CA GLU A 32 13.43 11.55 -31.25
C GLU A 32 13.51 10.61 -30.04
N PRO A 33 13.21 11.07 -28.80
CA PRO A 33 13.20 10.19 -27.63
C PRO A 33 12.08 9.16 -27.76
N TYR A 34 12.43 7.91 -28.05
CA TYR A 34 11.51 6.77 -28.02
C TYR A 34 10.92 6.63 -26.61
N SER A 35 9.66 7.04 -26.43
CA SER A 35 8.90 6.81 -25.21
C SER A 35 8.16 5.47 -25.38
N PRO A 36 8.54 4.39 -24.67
CA PRO A 36 7.85 3.11 -24.80
C PRO A 36 6.36 3.27 -24.45
N PRO A 37 5.44 2.55 -25.14
CA PRO A 37 4.02 2.65 -24.87
C PRO A 37 3.73 2.30 -23.41
N THR A 38 2.94 3.15 -22.74
CA THR A 38 2.49 2.94 -21.36
C THR A 38 1.76 1.61 -21.26
N THR A 39 2.23 0.70 -20.39
CA THR A 39 1.57 -0.59 -20.18
C THR A 39 0.16 -0.36 -19.61
N ARG A 40 -0.88 -0.87 -20.27
CA ARG A 40 -2.27 -0.90 -19.76
C ARG A 40 -2.61 -2.32 -19.30
N LEU A 41 -2.88 -2.48 -18.01
CA LEU A 41 -3.12 -3.79 -17.41
C LEU A 41 -4.41 -3.77 -16.57
N CYS A 42 -5.32 -4.68 -16.87
CA CYS A 42 -6.43 -5.05 -16.01
C CYS A 42 -6.04 -6.27 -15.15
N VAL A 43 -6.06 -6.10 -13.83
CA VAL A 43 -5.90 -7.16 -12.83
C VAL A 43 -7.29 -7.55 -12.34
N ALA A 44 -7.82 -8.66 -12.85
CA ALA A 44 -9.14 -9.14 -12.48
C ALA A 44 -9.07 -10.12 -11.31
N MET A 45 -9.69 -9.77 -10.18
CA MET A 45 -9.73 -10.63 -9.00
C MET A 45 -10.70 -11.81 -9.23
N VAL A 46 -10.35 -13.00 -8.74
CA VAL A 46 -11.17 -14.21 -8.84
C VAL A 46 -11.27 -14.90 -7.48
N GLY A 47 -12.42 -15.47 -7.17
CA GLY A 47 -12.61 -16.35 -6.00
C GLY A 47 -13.86 -16.05 -5.19
N LEU A 48 -14.16 -16.94 -4.24
CA LEU A 48 -15.35 -16.85 -3.39
C LEU A 48 -15.34 -15.62 -2.46
N PRO A 49 -16.50 -15.17 -1.96
CA PRO A 49 -16.56 -14.13 -0.94
C PRO A 49 -15.73 -14.49 0.31
N ALA A 50 -15.25 -13.47 1.03
CA ALA A 50 -14.39 -13.56 2.23
C ALA A 50 -13.03 -14.29 2.05
N ARG A 51 -12.54 -14.43 0.82
CA ARG A 51 -11.19 -14.95 0.50
C ARG A 51 -10.18 -13.83 0.24
N GLY A 52 -10.17 -12.75 1.03
CA GLY A 52 -9.15 -11.71 0.91
C GLY A 52 -9.06 -10.88 -0.40
N LYS A 53 -9.90 -11.10 -1.41
CA LYS A 53 -9.81 -10.40 -2.72
C LYS A 53 -9.68 -8.88 -2.62
N THR A 54 -10.62 -8.22 -1.94
CA THR A 54 -10.60 -6.75 -1.78
C THR A 54 -9.38 -6.28 -0.98
N TYR A 55 -8.91 -7.08 -0.02
CA TYR A 55 -7.69 -6.79 0.73
C TYR A 55 -6.46 -6.83 -0.19
N THR A 56 -6.31 -7.93 -0.93
CA THR A 56 -5.25 -8.12 -1.93
C THR A 56 -5.29 -7.03 -2.99
N ALA A 57 -6.46 -6.71 -3.53
CA ALA A 57 -6.66 -5.65 -4.52
C ALA A 57 -6.15 -4.29 -3.99
N ARG A 58 -6.56 -3.89 -2.78
CA ARG A 58 -6.11 -2.64 -2.16
C ARG A 58 -4.61 -2.60 -1.94
N LYS A 59 -4.02 -3.70 -1.48
CA LYS A 59 -2.58 -3.76 -1.24
C LYS A 59 -1.76 -3.72 -2.53
N VAL A 60 -2.20 -4.42 -3.57
CA VAL A 60 -1.58 -4.34 -4.90
C VAL A 60 -1.67 -2.92 -5.44
N ALA A 61 -2.85 -2.29 -5.38
CA ALA A 61 -3.04 -0.90 -5.83
C ALA A 61 -2.09 0.06 -5.12
N ARG A 62 -2.01 -0.04 -3.79
CA ARG A 62 -1.17 0.79 -2.93
C ARG A 62 0.32 0.60 -3.21
N TYR A 63 0.77 -0.66 -3.35
CA TYR A 63 2.15 -0.98 -3.69
C TYR A 63 2.56 -0.42 -5.05
N LEU A 64 1.72 -0.63 -6.07
CA LEU A 64 2.00 -0.11 -7.40
C LEU A 64 1.98 1.42 -7.43
N SER A 65 1.01 2.06 -6.77
CA SER A 65 0.92 3.53 -6.65
C SER A 65 2.14 4.10 -5.92
N TRP A 66 2.56 3.47 -4.82
CA TRP A 66 3.74 3.87 -4.07
C TRP A 66 5.00 3.80 -4.93
N LEU A 67 5.14 2.78 -5.79
CA LEU A 67 6.22 2.67 -6.78
C LEU A 67 6.13 3.65 -7.96
N GLY A 68 5.03 4.40 -8.10
CA GLY A 68 4.79 5.34 -9.19
C GLY A 68 4.07 4.76 -10.40
N HIS A 69 3.26 3.73 -10.23
CA HIS A 69 2.35 3.24 -11.26
C HIS A 69 0.92 3.68 -10.96
N GLN A 70 0.25 4.29 -11.93
CA GLN A 70 -1.13 4.74 -11.78
C GLN A 70 -2.03 3.53 -11.59
N SER A 71 -2.65 3.40 -10.42
CA SER A 71 -3.44 2.22 -10.07
C SER A 71 -4.79 2.61 -9.48
N GLU A 72 -5.87 2.02 -9.99
CA GLU A 72 -7.24 2.34 -9.59
C GLU A 72 -8.07 1.07 -9.38
N ILE A 73 -9.03 1.08 -8.42
CA ILE A 73 -9.81 -0.11 -8.05
C ILE A 73 -11.27 0.05 -8.46
N PHE A 74 -11.72 -0.85 -9.34
CA PHE A 74 -13.10 -0.95 -9.79
C PHE A 74 -13.81 -2.06 -9.02
N ASN A 75 -14.35 -1.73 -7.84
CA ASN A 75 -15.02 -2.70 -6.97
C ASN A 75 -16.51 -2.85 -7.34
N VAL A 76 -16.87 -3.95 -8.00
CA VAL A 76 -18.24 -4.22 -8.46
C VAL A 76 -19.26 -4.24 -7.30
N GLY A 77 -18.81 -4.60 -6.09
CA GLY A 77 -19.64 -4.52 -4.89
C GLY A 77 -20.06 -3.10 -4.53
N ASN A 78 -19.21 -2.09 -4.75
CA ASN A 78 -19.53 -0.67 -4.56
C ASN A 78 -20.57 -0.22 -5.58
N TYR A 79 -20.39 -0.57 -6.87
CA TYR A 79 -21.37 -0.29 -7.91
C TYR A 79 -22.73 -0.90 -7.58
N ARG A 80 -22.76 -2.17 -7.15
CA ARG A 80 -24.01 -2.82 -6.74
C ARG A 80 -24.68 -2.08 -5.59
N ARG A 81 -23.94 -1.67 -4.56
CA ARG A 81 -24.52 -0.93 -3.43
C ARG A 81 -25.10 0.43 -3.84
N LYS A 82 -24.48 1.12 -4.79
CA LYS A 82 -24.99 2.40 -5.31
C LYS A 82 -26.34 2.23 -6.04
N VAL A 83 -26.50 1.15 -6.82
CA VAL A 83 -27.70 0.94 -7.64
C VAL A 83 -28.79 0.16 -6.91
N ALA A 84 -28.41 -0.89 -6.19
CA ALA A 84 -29.33 -1.82 -5.51
C ALA A 84 -29.59 -1.46 -4.04
N GLY A 85 -28.85 -0.49 -3.48
CA GLY A 85 -28.79 -0.27 -2.05
C GLY A 85 -27.91 -1.28 -1.31
N ALA A 86 -27.63 -0.94 -0.06
CA ALA A 86 -27.01 -1.85 0.91
C ALA A 86 -28.02 -2.89 1.43
N ASN A 87 -27.55 -3.89 2.19
CA ASN A 87 -28.37 -4.90 2.88
C ASN A 87 -29.18 -5.85 1.97
N GLN A 88 -28.65 -6.19 0.79
CA GLN A 88 -29.26 -7.19 -0.07
C GLN A 88 -29.18 -8.59 0.56
N PRO A 89 -30.31 -9.32 0.70
CA PRO A 89 -30.34 -10.66 1.31
C PRO A 89 -29.55 -11.68 0.51
N HIS A 90 -29.10 -12.77 1.15
CA HIS A 90 -28.28 -13.79 0.48
C HIS A 90 -28.93 -14.38 -0.79
N ASN A 91 -30.26 -14.47 -0.89
CA ASN A 91 -30.99 -14.96 -2.06
C ASN A 91 -30.83 -14.10 -3.33
N PHE A 92 -30.46 -12.81 -3.20
CA PHE A 92 -30.04 -11.95 -4.31
C PHE A 92 -28.80 -12.50 -5.02
N PHE A 93 -27.99 -13.28 -4.31
CA PHE A 93 -26.77 -13.89 -4.83
C PHE A 93 -26.95 -15.33 -5.32
N ASP A 94 -28.16 -15.91 -5.20
CA ASP A 94 -28.46 -17.25 -5.67
C ASP A 94 -28.33 -17.31 -7.21
N PRO A 95 -27.52 -18.22 -7.78
CA PRO A 95 -27.41 -18.37 -9.23
C PRO A 95 -28.74 -18.75 -9.92
N ASN A 96 -29.68 -19.35 -9.21
CA ASN A 96 -30.99 -19.71 -9.75
C ASN A 96 -31.98 -18.52 -9.78
N ASN A 97 -31.60 -17.38 -9.19
CA ASN A 97 -32.36 -16.14 -9.28
C ASN A 97 -31.95 -15.39 -10.54
N GLU A 98 -32.59 -15.70 -11.67
CA GLU A 98 -32.25 -15.16 -12.99
C GLU A 98 -32.32 -13.63 -13.05
N GLU A 99 -33.33 -13.02 -12.41
CA GLU A 99 -33.48 -11.57 -12.33
C GLU A 99 -32.28 -10.92 -11.63
N SER A 100 -31.92 -11.41 -10.44
CA SER A 100 -30.79 -10.86 -9.69
C SER A 100 -29.45 -11.20 -10.34
N ALA A 101 -29.32 -12.34 -11.03
CA ALA A 101 -28.14 -12.68 -11.81
C ALA A 101 -27.95 -11.72 -12.99
N SER A 102 -29.00 -11.46 -13.77
CA SER A 102 -29.00 -10.51 -14.89
C SER A 102 -28.67 -9.09 -14.41
N PHE A 103 -29.28 -8.67 -13.31
CA PHE A 103 -29.02 -7.35 -12.73
C PHE A 103 -27.57 -7.20 -12.23
N ARG A 104 -27.00 -8.22 -11.56
CA ARG A 104 -25.59 -8.23 -11.17
C ARG A 104 -24.65 -8.20 -12.37
N GLN A 105 -25.02 -8.85 -13.47
CA GLN A 105 -24.27 -8.83 -14.72
C GLN A 105 -24.23 -7.40 -15.30
N GLN A 106 -25.37 -6.70 -15.37
CA GLN A 106 -25.43 -5.30 -15.82
C GLN A 106 -24.55 -4.37 -14.97
N ILE A 107 -24.58 -4.51 -13.64
CA ILE A 107 -23.73 -3.74 -12.73
C ILE A 107 -22.24 -4.00 -13.00
N ALA A 108 -21.89 -5.25 -13.24
CA ALA A 108 -20.51 -5.64 -13.52
C ALA A 108 -20.05 -5.11 -14.88
N ASP A 109 -20.97 -4.96 -15.84
CA ASP A 109 -20.72 -4.37 -17.15
C ASP A 109 -20.54 -2.84 -17.06
N LEU A 110 -21.35 -2.14 -16.24
CA LEU A 110 -21.11 -0.73 -15.92
C LEU A 110 -19.70 -0.51 -15.32
N ALA A 111 -19.30 -1.37 -14.38
CA ALA A 111 -18.00 -1.25 -13.73
C ALA A 111 -16.81 -1.49 -14.69
N ILE A 112 -16.97 -2.34 -15.72
CA ILE A 112 -15.89 -2.55 -16.71
C ILE A 112 -15.87 -1.42 -17.75
N ASP A 113 -17.01 -0.82 -18.08
CA ASP A 113 -17.05 0.34 -18.97
C ASP A 113 -16.42 1.57 -18.31
N ASP A 114 -16.69 1.83 -17.03
CA ASP A 114 -16.01 2.89 -16.28
C ASP A 114 -14.50 2.64 -16.17
N MET A 115 -14.08 1.38 -16.06
CA MET A 115 -12.66 0.99 -16.08
C MET A 115 -12.00 1.29 -17.43
N VAL A 116 -12.67 0.97 -18.54
CA VAL A 116 -12.18 1.28 -19.89
C VAL A 116 -12.12 2.79 -20.11
N ALA A 117 -13.15 3.52 -19.69
CA ALA A 117 -13.17 4.99 -19.77
C ALA A 117 -12.01 5.62 -18.99
N TRP A 118 -11.69 5.10 -17.80
CA TRP A 118 -10.54 5.56 -17.02
C TRP A 118 -9.20 5.41 -17.74
N PHE A 119 -9.00 4.33 -18.51
CA PHE A 119 -7.80 4.19 -19.34
C PHE A 119 -7.72 5.31 -20.40
N HIS A 120 -8.83 5.60 -21.08
CA HIS A 120 -8.93 6.61 -22.14
C HIS A 120 -8.81 8.05 -21.63
N ASP A 121 -9.46 8.40 -20.51
CA ASP A 121 -9.41 9.74 -19.91
C ASP A 121 -7.98 10.17 -19.56
N LEU A 122 -7.16 9.22 -19.12
CA LEU A 122 -5.75 9.46 -18.82
C LEU A 122 -4.91 9.63 -20.10
N GLU A 123 -5.30 9.03 -21.23
CA GLU A 123 -4.65 9.27 -22.54
C GLU A 123 -4.90 10.69 -23.01
N ALA A 124 -6.17 11.12 -22.98
CA ALA A 124 -6.54 12.47 -23.40
C ALA A 124 -5.81 13.54 -22.58
N LYS A 125 -5.66 13.33 -21.25
CA LYS A 125 -4.89 14.25 -20.39
C LYS A 125 -3.41 14.31 -20.78
N GLU A 126 -2.78 13.17 -21.05
CA GLU A 126 -1.37 13.13 -21.47
C GLU A 126 -1.16 13.76 -22.86
N GLU A 127 -2.09 13.59 -23.78
CA GLU A 127 -2.04 14.21 -25.11
C GLU A 127 -2.12 15.74 -25.00
N ILE A 128 -3.08 16.25 -24.20
CA ILE A 128 -3.20 17.69 -23.92
C ILE A 128 -1.92 18.22 -23.27
N GLU A 129 -1.36 17.51 -22.28
CA GLU A 129 -0.11 17.91 -21.62
C GLU A 129 1.08 17.94 -22.61
N LYS A 130 1.20 16.96 -23.51
CA LYS A 130 2.22 16.92 -24.56
C LYS A 130 2.06 18.07 -25.55
N GLU A 131 0.84 18.36 -25.98
CA GLU A 131 0.54 19.49 -26.88
C GLU A 131 0.93 20.81 -26.22
N MET A 132 0.52 21.05 -24.97
CA MET A 132 0.87 22.24 -24.20
C MET A 132 2.40 22.39 -24.02
N PHE A 133 3.10 21.29 -23.74
CA PHE A 133 4.56 21.31 -23.62
C PHE A 133 5.24 21.65 -24.96
N SER A 134 4.80 21.03 -26.06
CA SER A 134 5.33 21.29 -27.40
C SER A 134 5.09 22.74 -27.86
N ALA A 135 3.95 23.34 -27.50
CA ALA A 135 3.62 24.72 -27.78
C ALA A 135 4.55 25.69 -27.01
N SER A 136 4.81 25.41 -25.73
CA SER A 136 5.72 26.20 -24.89
C SER A 136 7.18 26.21 -25.40
N ILE A 137 7.66 25.06 -25.91
CA ILE A 137 8.98 24.94 -26.55
C ILE A 137 9.05 25.78 -27.84
N ARG A 138 7.99 25.77 -28.67
CA ARG A 138 7.93 26.54 -29.93
C ARG A 138 7.92 28.05 -29.68
N GLU A 139 7.19 28.53 -28.68
CA GLU A 139 7.21 29.94 -28.28
C GLU A 139 8.61 30.37 -27.82
N SER A 140 9.27 29.53 -27.02
CA SER A 140 10.64 29.78 -26.54
C SER A 140 11.69 29.79 -27.67
N ALA A 141 11.50 28.98 -28.72
CA ALA A 141 12.42 28.89 -29.87
C ALA A 141 12.21 30.00 -30.92
N SER A 142 11.04 30.64 -30.97
CA SER A 142 10.71 31.69 -31.95
C SER A 142 11.23 33.09 -31.57
N GLY A 143 11.82 33.25 -30.39
CA GLY A 143 12.34 34.51 -29.89
C GLY A 143 13.72 34.88 -30.42
N GLN A 144 13.89 35.15 -31.72
CA GLN A 144 14.84 36.14 -32.25
C GLN A 144 14.74 36.33 -33.78
N ALA A 145 14.25 37.49 -34.22
CA ALA A 145 14.88 38.36 -35.22
C ALA A 145 13.95 39.52 -35.63
N GLN A 146 14.06 40.68 -34.96
CA GLN A 146 13.79 41.97 -35.60
C GLN A 146 14.88 42.98 -35.23
N SER A 147 15.40 43.62 -36.27
CA SER A 147 16.57 44.49 -36.37
C SER A 147 16.38 45.90 -35.77
N PRO A 148 17.47 46.68 -35.56
CA PRO A 148 17.49 47.80 -34.62
C PRO A 148 17.02 49.12 -35.25
N ILE A 149 16.11 49.83 -34.58
CA ILE A 149 15.80 51.24 -34.87
C ILE A 149 16.29 52.10 -33.70
N LYS A 150 16.99 53.19 -34.05
CA LYS A 150 17.75 54.09 -33.17
C LYS A 150 16.86 54.98 -32.29
N ARG A 151 17.24 55.05 -31.00
CA ARG A 151 17.23 56.14 -30.00
C ARG A 151 16.11 57.21 -30.01
N SER A 152 15.45 57.36 -28.85
CA SER A 152 15.68 58.50 -27.94
C SER A 152 14.98 58.35 -26.56
N SER A 153 15.78 58.48 -25.50
CA SER A 153 15.50 59.01 -24.14
C SER A 153 14.10 58.83 -23.51
N THR A 154 14.03 58.09 -22.40
CA THR A 154 13.77 58.63 -21.04
C THR A 154 13.90 57.53 -19.97
N SER A 155 14.37 57.93 -18.80
CA SER A 155 14.62 57.14 -17.58
C SER A 155 13.39 56.37 -17.08
N SER A 156 13.53 55.09 -16.72
CA SER A 156 12.58 54.35 -15.89
C SER A 156 13.22 53.07 -15.31
N MET A 157 12.84 52.75 -14.08
CA MET A 157 13.38 51.76 -13.16
C MET A 157 13.34 50.32 -13.68
N HIS A 158 14.41 49.55 -13.40
CA HIS A 158 14.46 48.12 -13.62
C HIS A 158 13.55 47.38 -12.61
N MET A 159 12.41 46.91 -13.09
CA MET A 159 11.66 45.80 -12.50
C MET A 159 11.62 44.69 -13.56
N SER A 160 12.43 43.65 -13.36
CA SER A 160 12.34 42.41 -14.14
C SER A 160 11.18 41.58 -13.60
N SER A 161 10.02 41.71 -14.23
CA SER A 161 8.87 40.82 -14.02
C SER A 161 9.26 39.38 -14.42
N PRO A 162 8.94 38.34 -13.63
CA PRO A 162 9.07 36.97 -14.10
C PRO A 162 8.05 36.76 -15.21
N SER A 163 8.51 36.36 -16.40
CA SER A 163 7.64 36.04 -17.52
C SER A 163 6.64 34.95 -17.13
N LEU A 164 5.38 35.13 -17.52
CA LEU A 164 4.28 34.18 -17.39
C LEU A 164 4.58 32.78 -17.99
N ALA A 165 5.65 32.65 -18.78
CA ALA A 165 6.16 31.41 -19.37
C ALA A 165 6.67 30.37 -18.35
N ASN A 166 6.98 30.75 -17.11
CA ASN A 166 7.48 29.81 -16.09
C ASN A 166 6.38 29.08 -15.28
N LYS A 167 5.10 29.27 -15.60
CA LYS A 167 3.99 28.55 -14.93
C LYS A 167 3.50 27.30 -15.66
N VAL A 168 4.12 26.94 -16.80
CA VAL A 168 3.86 25.69 -17.55
C VAL A 168 5.10 24.77 -17.53
N ALA A 169 6.05 25.03 -16.62
CA ALA A 169 7.23 24.21 -16.44
C ALA A 169 6.85 22.83 -15.88
N VAL A 170 6.60 21.90 -16.81
CA VAL A 170 6.94 20.48 -16.72
C VAL A 170 6.57 19.82 -15.39
N LYS A 171 5.28 19.48 -15.23
CA LYS A 171 4.99 18.16 -14.64
C LYS A 171 5.72 17.17 -15.53
N LYS A 172 6.90 16.69 -15.11
CA LYS A 172 7.58 15.61 -15.84
C LYS A 172 6.56 14.50 -15.95
N SER A 173 6.04 14.27 -17.16
CA SER A 173 5.32 13.04 -17.48
C SER A 173 6.19 11.93 -16.95
N GLN A 174 5.67 11.08 -16.06
CA GLN A 174 6.40 9.91 -15.60
C GLN A 174 6.63 9.00 -16.81
N VAL A 175 7.71 9.26 -17.56
CA VAL A 175 8.10 8.49 -18.73
C VAL A 175 8.34 7.05 -18.26
N GLY A 176 7.36 6.18 -18.52
CA GLY A 176 7.39 4.76 -18.12
C GLY A 176 6.46 4.31 -16.99
N SER A 177 5.55 5.14 -16.46
CA SER A 177 4.55 4.66 -15.48
C SER A 177 3.48 3.79 -16.16
N ALA A 178 3.33 2.55 -15.70
CA ALA A 178 2.21 1.71 -16.13
C ALA A 178 0.88 2.17 -15.54
N ARG A 179 -0.22 1.85 -16.22
CA ARG A 179 -1.60 2.04 -15.76
C ARG A 179 -2.21 0.70 -15.45
N VAL A 180 -2.66 0.53 -14.21
CA VAL A 180 -3.15 -0.74 -13.69
C VAL A 180 -4.54 -0.57 -13.09
N ALA A 181 -5.55 -1.05 -13.79
CA ALA A 181 -6.90 -1.15 -13.23
C ALA A 181 -7.05 -2.48 -12.49
N ILE A 182 -7.59 -2.45 -11.27
CA ILE A 182 -7.87 -3.65 -10.49
C ILE A 182 -9.38 -3.85 -10.45
N TYR A 183 -9.85 -4.86 -11.19
CA TYR A 183 -11.25 -5.20 -11.31
C TYR A 183 -11.65 -6.18 -10.21
N ASP A 184 -12.17 -5.65 -9.09
CA ASP A 184 -12.48 -6.41 -7.87
C ASP A 184 -13.92 -6.92 -7.87
N ALA A 185 -14.06 -8.20 -8.24
CA ALA A 185 -15.31 -8.96 -8.21
C ALA A 185 -15.03 -10.45 -7.91
N THR A 186 -16.07 -11.28 -7.86
CA THR A 186 -15.89 -12.74 -7.69
C THR A 186 -15.37 -13.42 -8.94
N ASN A 187 -15.82 -12.98 -10.13
CA ASN A 187 -15.43 -13.51 -11.44
C ASN A 187 -15.35 -15.05 -11.48
N SER A 188 -16.33 -15.68 -10.81
CA SER A 188 -16.29 -17.08 -10.39
C SER A 188 -16.59 -18.08 -11.50
N THR A 189 -17.03 -17.64 -12.67
CA THR A 189 -17.39 -18.51 -13.81
C THR A 189 -16.45 -18.26 -14.98
N LYS A 190 -16.16 -19.30 -15.78
CA LYS A 190 -15.35 -19.17 -17.01
C LYS A 190 -15.94 -18.16 -17.99
N GLU A 191 -17.26 -18.17 -18.14
CA GLU A 191 -17.97 -17.27 -19.07
C GLU A 191 -17.74 -15.80 -18.72
N ARG A 192 -17.93 -15.41 -17.45
CA ARG A 192 -17.61 -14.04 -16.99
C ARG A 192 -16.18 -13.64 -17.30
N ARG A 193 -15.21 -14.54 -17.11
CA ARG A 193 -13.79 -14.25 -17.38
C ARG A 193 -13.50 -14.10 -18.87
N ARG A 194 -14.15 -14.89 -19.72
CA ARG A 194 -14.12 -14.75 -21.19
C ARG A 194 -14.59 -13.35 -21.62
N LEU A 195 -15.74 -12.90 -21.10
CA LEU A 195 -16.28 -11.58 -21.40
C LEU A 195 -15.35 -10.43 -20.98
N ILE A 196 -14.68 -10.55 -19.82
CA ILE A 196 -13.67 -9.56 -19.37
C ILE A 196 -12.50 -9.51 -20.35
N MET A 197 -11.97 -10.68 -20.75
CA MET A 197 -10.86 -10.74 -21.70
C MET A 197 -11.24 -10.12 -23.05
N GLU A 198 -12.40 -10.46 -23.60
CA GLU A 198 -12.89 -9.92 -24.88
C GLU A 198 -13.16 -8.41 -24.83
N ARG A 199 -13.67 -7.90 -23.71
CA ARG A 199 -13.86 -6.46 -23.52
C ARG A 199 -12.53 -5.72 -23.49
N CYS A 200 -11.55 -6.21 -22.73
CA CYS A 200 -10.22 -5.61 -22.61
C CYS A 200 -9.40 -5.73 -23.90
N GLU A 201 -9.47 -6.85 -24.61
CA GLU A 201 -8.73 -7.07 -25.86
C GLU A 201 -9.15 -6.08 -26.95
N ARG A 202 -10.45 -5.77 -27.07
CA ARG A 202 -10.97 -4.73 -27.97
C ARG A 202 -10.40 -3.34 -27.72
N GLU A 203 -9.94 -3.08 -26.50
CA GLU A 203 -9.39 -1.80 -26.04
C GLU A 203 -7.86 -1.83 -25.89
N CYS A 204 -7.21 -2.90 -26.38
CA CYS A 204 -5.77 -3.14 -26.24
C CYS A 204 -5.27 -3.13 -24.78
N ILE A 205 -6.11 -3.56 -23.83
CA ILE A 205 -5.77 -3.69 -22.42
C ILE A 205 -5.35 -5.13 -22.13
N GLN A 206 -4.15 -5.31 -21.54
CA GLN A 206 -3.70 -6.63 -21.11
C GLN A 206 -4.52 -7.10 -19.91
N VAL A 207 -4.76 -8.42 -19.79
CA VAL A 207 -5.50 -8.99 -18.66
C VAL A 207 -4.64 -9.99 -17.90
N MET A 208 -4.64 -9.87 -16.58
CA MET A 208 -4.09 -10.84 -15.64
C MET A 208 -5.13 -11.15 -14.57
N PHE A 209 -5.31 -12.43 -14.23
CA PHE A 209 -6.20 -12.82 -13.15
C PHE A 209 -5.44 -13.09 -11.86
N VAL A 210 -6.00 -12.68 -10.72
CA VAL A 210 -5.51 -13.03 -9.39
C VAL A 210 -6.61 -13.78 -8.65
N GLU A 211 -6.47 -15.10 -8.58
CA GLU A 211 -7.40 -15.97 -7.89
C GLU A 211 -6.97 -16.19 -6.45
N SER A 212 -7.84 -15.86 -5.49
CA SER A 212 -7.62 -16.19 -4.09
C SER A 212 -8.46 -17.39 -3.69
N ILE A 213 -7.76 -18.47 -3.34
CA ILE A 213 -8.30 -19.73 -2.86
C ILE A 213 -7.86 -19.86 -1.41
N CYS A 214 -8.81 -20.13 -0.53
CA CYS A 214 -8.52 -20.40 0.86
C CYS A 214 -9.52 -21.44 1.32
N ASP A 215 -9.10 -22.50 1.99
CA ASP A 215 -9.97 -23.52 2.61
C ASP A 215 -9.99 -23.41 4.15
N ARG A 216 -8.95 -22.78 4.70
CA ARG A 216 -8.79 -22.43 6.12
C ARG A 216 -9.95 -21.59 6.67
N MET A 217 -10.75 -22.20 7.55
CA MET A 217 -11.97 -21.58 8.06
C MET A 217 -11.70 -20.45 9.07
N ASP A 218 -10.66 -20.59 9.88
CA ASP A 218 -10.16 -19.57 10.81
C ASP A 218 -9.93 -18.23 10.07
N VAL A 219 -9.29 -18.29 8.90
CA VAL A 219 -9.01 -17.13 8.04
C VAL A 219 -10.29 -16.52 7.48
N VAL A 220 -11.21 -17.36 7.01
CA VAL A 220 -12.46 -16.90 6.39
C VAL A 220 -13.34 -16.18 7.40
N LEU A 221 -13.46 -16.76 8.59
CA LEU A 221 -14.24 -16.19 9.67
C LEU A 221 -13.62 -14.91 10.20
N ALA A 222 -12.29 -14.87 10.35
CA ALA A 222 -11.58 -13.63 10.67
C ALA A 222 -11.86 -12.55 9.61
N ASN A 223 -11.81 -12.88 8.32
CA ASN A 223 -12.15 -11.95 7.24
C ASN A 223 -13.62 -11.49 7.28
N ILE A 224 -14.56 -12.39 7.62
CA ILE A 224 -15.98 -12.01 7.78
C ILE A 224 -16.12 -11.03 8.94
N LYS A 225 -15.54 -11.35 10.09
CA LYS A 225 -15.63 -10.53 11.30
C LYS A 225 -15.03 -9.15 11.09
N GLU A 226 -13.79 -9.09 10.61
CA GLU A 226 -13.05 -7.83 10.47
C GLU A 226 -13.68 -6.91 9.42
N VAL A 227 -14.20 -7.48 8.33
CA VAL A 227 -14.45 -6.75 7.08
C VAL A 227 -15.92 -6.70 6.70
N LYS A 228 -16.68 -7.75 7.01
CA LYS A 228 -18.07 -7.90 6.51
C LYS A 228 -19.09 -7.45 7.53
N LEU A 229 -18.85 -7.67 8.82
CA LEU A 229 -19.73 -7.15 9.87
C LEU A 229 -19.73 -5.62 9.94
N SER A 230 -18.59 -4.99 9.64
CA SER A 230 -18.44 -3.54 9.52
C SER A 230 -18.80 -3.00 8.12
N SER A 231 -19.19 -3.87 7.19
CA SER A 231 -19.52 -3.44 5.83
C SER A 231 -20.91 -2.81 5.77
N PRO A 232 -21.15 -1.89 4.80
CA PRO A 232 -22.47 -1.30 4.62
C PRO A 232 -23.60 -2.32 4.44
N ASP A 233 -23.29 -3.54 3.97
CA ASP A 233 -24.27 -4.61 3.77
C ASP A 233 -24.84 -5.21 5.07
N TYR A 234 -24.27 -4.88 6.25
CA TYR A 234 -24.66 -5.47 7.53
C TYR A 234 -24.69 -4.48 8.71
N LEU A 235 -24.65 -3.16 8.47
CA LEU A 235 -24.53 -2.15 9.54
C LEU A 235 -25.62 -2.26 10.61
N ASP A 236 -26.86 -2.56 10.21
CA ASP A 236 -28.01 -2.67 11.10
C ASP A 236 -28.38 -4.14 11.44
N THR A 237 -27.54 -5.09 11.03
CA THR A 237 -27.80 -6.52 11.19
C THR A 237 -27.00 -7.07 12.39
N PRO A 238 -27.64 -7.76 13.35
CA PRO A 238 -26.93 -8.39 14.47
C PRO A 238 -25.78 -9.30 13.98
N PRO A 239 -24.60 -9.29 14.64
CA PRO A 239 -23.42 -10.02 14.17
C PRO A 239 -23.68 -11.49 13.82
N GLU A 240 -24.40 -12.22 14.67
CA GLU A 240 -24.73 -13.64 14.45
C GLU A 240 -25.58 -13.85 13.18
N GLN A 241 -26.55 -12.95 12.93
CA GLN A 241 -27.41 -13.02 11.77
C GLN A 241 -26.66 -12.63 10.49
N ALA A 242 -25.78 -11.63 10.58
CA ALA A 242 -24.91 -11.21 9.48
C ALA A 242 -23.95 -12.34 9.07
N VAL A 243 -23.38 -13.08 10.03
CA VAL A 243 -22.55 -14.27 9.75
C VAL A 243 -23.37 -15.33 9.02
N LYS A 244 -24.59 -15.66 9.49
CA LYS A 244 -25.46 -16.67 8.85
C LYS A 244 -25.84 -16.30 7.42
N ASP A 245 -26.26 -15.06 7.18
CA ASP A 245 -26.58 -14.56 5.83
C ASP A 245 -25.35 -14.61 4.92
N PHE A 246 -24.19 -14.13 5.40
CA PHE A 246 -22.97 -14.11 4.61
C PHE A 246 -22.47 -15.53 4.27
N MET A 247 -22.62 -16.49 5.19
CA MET A 247 -22.32 -17.90 4.92
C MET A 247 -23.24 -18.48 3.84
N SER A 248 -24.53 -18.16 3.89
CA SER A 248 -25.49 -18.58 2.88
C SER A 248 -25.16 -17.96 1.52
N ARG A 249 -24.66 -16.72 1.50
CA ARG A 249 -24.13 -16.08 0.30
C ARG A 249 -22.90 -16.80 -0.25
N ILE A 250 -21.93 -17.18 0.58
CA ILE A 250 -20.77 -17.99 0.14
C ILE A 250 -21.24 -19.30 -0.50
N TYR A 251 -22.20 -19.97 0.15
CA TYR A 251 -22.79 -21.21 -0.35
C TYR A 251 -23.37 -21.05 -1.76
N HIS A 252 -24.14 -19.98 -2.01
CA HIS A 252 -24.67 -19.70 -3.34
C HIS A 252 -23.59 -19.54 -4.42
N TYR A 253 -22.52 -18.79 -4.14
CA TYR A 253 -21.40 -18.66 -5.06
C TYR A 253 -20.66 -19.98 -5.30
N SER A 254 -20.60 -20.88 -4.31
CA SER A 254 -19.90 -22.15 -4.43
C SER A 254 -20.53 -23.11 -5.44
N LYS A 255 -21.85 -23.01 -5.66
CA LYS A 255 -22.60 -23.89 -6.58
C LYS A 255 -22.08 -23.78 -8.02
N THR A 256 -21.77 -22.56 -8.46
CA THR A 256 -21.36 -22.24 -9.84
C THR A 256 -19.89 -21.84 -9.96
N TYR A 257 -19.09 -21.99 -8.89
CA TYR A 257 -17.69 -21.60 -8.94
C TYR A 257 -16.86 -22.57 -9.78
N GLU A 258 -16.07 -21.98 -10.68
CA GLU A 258 -15.13 -22.64 -11.58
C GLU A 258 -13.76 -21.97 -11.41
N THR A 259 -12.77 -22.75 -10.93
CA THR A 259 -11.41 -22.21 -10.75
C THR A 259 -10.75 -21.88 -12.09
N LEU A 260 -9.71 -21.05 -12.07
CA LEU A 260 -8.94 -20.76 -13.28
C LEU A 260 -8.26 -22.02 -13.81
N SER A 261 -8.38 -22.29 -15.11
CA SER A 261 -7.68 -23.40 -15.77
C SER A 261 -6.68 -22.89 -16.81
N ARG A 262 -5.57 -23.61 -17.00
CA ARG A 262 -4.62 -23.37 -18.10
C ARG A 262 -5.25 -23.53 -19.49
N SER A 263 -6.41 -24.17 -19.60
CA SER A 263 -7.13 -24.31 -20.86
C SER A 263 -7.85 -23.03 -21.30
N GLU A 264 -8.07 -22.07 -20.38
CA GLU A 264 -8.77 -20.83 -20.71
C GLU A 264 -7.97 -19.95 -21.69
N ASN A 265 -8.70 -19.22 -22.54
CA ASN A 265 -8.15 -18.34 -23.57
C ASN A 265 -7.11 -19.03 -24.47
N ASN A 266 -7.43 -20.21 -25.03
CA ASN A 266 -6.53 -20.98 -25.89
C ASN A 266 -5.13 -21.17 -25.25
N SER A 267 -5.10 -21.40 -23.94
CA SER A 267 -3.89 -21.53 -23.14
C SER A 267 -2.96 -20.31 -23.09
N LYS A 268 -3.50 -19.12 -23.37
CA LYS A 268 -2.79 -17.83 -23.26
C LYS A 268 -3.17 -17.04 -22.01
N ILE A 269 -4.07 -17.54 -21.16
CA ILE A 269 -4.50 -16.83 -19.95
C ILE A 269 -3.31 -16.55 -19.00
N SER A 270 -3.18 -15.30 -18.55
CA SER A 270 -2.20 -14.90 -17.53
C SER A 270 -2.86 -14.89 -16.16
N PHE A 271 -2.32 -15.63 -15.19
CA PHE A 271 -2.88 -15.63 -13.84
C PHE A 271 -1.88 -15.97 -12.74
N VAL A 272 -2.27 -15.62 -11.52
CA VAL A 272 -1.70 -16.11 -10.26
C VAL A 272 -2.83 -16.69 -9.41
N LYS A 273 -2.65 -17.90 -8.90
CA LYS A 273 -3.48 -18.44 -7.81
C LYS A 273 -2.73 -18.34 -6.50
N LEU A 274 -3.35 -17.71 -5.52
CA LEU A 274 -2.90 -17.67 -4.14
C LEU A 274 -3.75 -18.65 -3.35
N ILE A 275 -3.13 -19.76 -2.94
CA ILE A 275 -3.78 -20.83 -2.19
C ILE A 275 -3.36 -20.68 -0.73
N ASN A 276 -4.36 -20.64 0.16
CA ASN A 276 -4.22 -20.52 1.61
C ASN A 276 -3.26 -19.40 2.02
N ILE A 277 -3.58 -18.17 1.58
CA ILE A 277 -2.77 -16.97 1.90
C ILE A 277 -1.30 -17.14 1.46
N GLY A 278 -1.08 -17.74 0.28
CA GLY A 278 0.26 -17.84 -0.31
C GLY A 278 1.07 -19.03 0.18
N GLU A 279 0.51 -19.95 0.99
CA GLU A 279 1.12 -21.26 1.28
C GLU A 279 1.52 -21.99 -0.01
N ARG A 280 0.68 -21.89 -1.05
CA ARG A 280 1.04 -22.30 -2.42
C ARG A 280 0.67 -21.20 -3.40
N VAL A 281 1.57 -20.93 -4.34
CA VAL A 281 1.38 -19.94 -5.41
C VAL A 281 1.55 -20.62 -6.76
N LEU A 282 0.50 -20.58 -7.60
CA LEU A 282 0.56 -21.07 -8.97
C LEU A 282 0.60 -19.88 -9.92
N VAL A 283 1.65 -19.78 -10.74
CA VAL A 283 1.82 -18.68 -11.70
C VAL A 283 1.73 -19.25 -13.12
N ASN A 284 0.97 -18.60 -14.00
CA ASN A 284 0.81 -19.01 -15.39
C ASN A 284 0.94 -17.83 -16.35
N ASN A 285 1.77 -17.99 -17.38
CA ASN A 285 1.90 -17.07 -18.52
C ASN A 285 2.08 -15.59 -18.14
N VAL A 286 2.97 -15.30 -17.19
CA VAL A 286 3.37 -13.93 -16.81
C VAL A 286 4.51 -13.49 -17.73
N ARG A 287 4.33 -12.39 -18.47
CA ARG A 287 5.30 -11.94 -19.50
C ARG A 287 5.72 -10.48 -19.37
N GLY A 288 4.95 -9.65 -18.67
CA GLY A 288 5.25 -8.22 -18.51
C GLY A 288 5.94 -7.88 -17.18
N TYR A 289 6.73 -6.80 -17.17
CA TYR A 289 7.39 -6.29 -15.95
C TYR A 289 6.40 -6.10 -14.79
N ILE A 290 5.30 -5.37 -15.03
CA ILE A 290 4.30 -5.08 -14.00
C ILE A 290 3.63 -6.35 -13.48
N GLN A 291 3.33 -7.31 -14.36
CA GLN A 291 2.77 -8.60 -13.96
C GLN A 291 3.75 -9.36 -13.05
N SER A 292 5.05 -9.40 -13.40
CA SER A 292 6.09 -10.01 -12.56
C SER A 292 6.22 -9.33 -11.20
N ARG A 293 6.08 -8.00 -11.15
CA ARG A 293 6.09 -7.23 -9.90
C ARG A 293 4.89 -7.52 -9.01
N ILE A 294 3.70 -7.65 -9.61
CA ILE A 294 2.50 -8.09 -8.90
C ILE A 294 2.72 -9.50 -8.33
N VAL A 295 3.22 -10.45 -9.13
CA VAL A 295 3.51 -11.82 -8.66
C VAL A 295 4.47 -11.78 -7.48
N TYR A 296 5.58 -11.05 -7.61
CA TYR A 296 6.58 -10.93 -6.56
C TYR A 296 6.01 -10.34 -5.27
N PHE A 297 5.21 -9.29 -5.36
CA PHE A 297 4.51 -8.71 -4.21
C PHE A 297 3.53 -9.72 -3.57
N LEU A 298 2.71 -10.39 -4.37
CA LEU A 298 1.72 -11.35 -3.89
C LEU A 298 2.35 -12.57 -3.22
N MET A 299 3.52 -13.03 -3.67
CA MET A 299 4.28 -14.11 -3.02
C MET A 299 4.81 -13.72 -1.63
N ASN A 300 4.96 -12.42 -1.36
CA ASN A 300 5.38 -11.90 -0.07
C ASN A 300 4.20 -11.35 0.74
N LEU A 301 2.97 -11.45 0.24
CA LEU A 301 1.84 -10.82 0.90
C LEU A 301 1.34 -11.66 2.07
N ASN A 302 1.42 -11.10 3.27
CA ASN A 302 0.71 -11.64 4.42
C ASN A 302 -0.49 -10.77 4.83
N ILE A 303 -1.61 -11.44 5.10
CA ILE A 303 -2.87 -10.82 5.53
C ILE A 303 -3.12 -10.94 7.05
N THR A 304 -2.28 -11.67 7.79
CA THR A 304 -2.42 -11.78 9.24
C THR A 304 -2.30 -10.40 9.92
N PRO A 305 -3.21 -10.07 10.87
CA PRO A 305 -3.12 -8.86 11.67
C PRO A 305 -1.76 -8.74 12.37
N ARG A 306 -1.15 -7.56 12.27
CA ARG A 306 0.15 -7.26 12.88
C ARG A 306 0.35 -5.76 13.02
N CYS A 307 1.36 -5.38 13.79
CA CYS A 307 1.80 -4.00 13.90
C CYS A 307 3.29 -3.86 13.60
N VAL A 308 3.68 -2.67 13.17
CA VAL A 308 5.07 -2.23 13.04
C VAL A 308 5.23 -0.94 13.84
N TYR A 309 6.38 -0.79 14.50
CA TYR A 309 6.74 0.40 15.25
C TYR A 309 7.79 1.17 14.47
N PHE A 310 7.58 2.47 14.32
CA PHE A 310 8.58 3.39 13.80
C PHE A 310 9.06 4.31 14.91
N SER A 311 10.37 4.53 14.94
CA SER A 311 11.00 5.57 15.73
C SER A 311 12.09 6.17 14.87
N ARG A 312 12.26 7.49 14.90
CA ARG A 312 13.55 8.04 14.47
C ARG A 312 14.63 7.61 15.46
N HIS A 313 15.89 7.71 15.06
CA HIS A 313 16.97 7.82 16.05
C HIS A 313 16.66 8.94 17.06
N GLY A 314 17.27 8.86 18.24
CA GLY A 314 17.32 10.00 19.16
C GLY A 314 17.91 11.23 18.48
N GLU A 315 17.65 12.41 19.03
CA GLU A 315 18.23 13.66 18.53
C GLU A 315 19.75 13.52 18.35
N SER A 316 20.26 13.84 17.16
CA SER A 316 21.71 13.80 16.88
C SER A 316 22.35 15.18 17.00
N MET A 317 23.68 15.23 17.08
CA MET A 317 24.42 16.50 17.07
C MET A 317 24.11 17.33 15.81
N PHE A 318 24.00 16.70 14.64
CA PHE A 318 23.60 17.41 13.42
C PHE A 318 22.16 17.92 13.46
N ASN A 319 21.25 17.26 14.19
CA ASN A 319 19.92 17.85 14.40
C ASN A 319 20.02 19.15 15.20
N VAL A 320 20.79 19.17 16.28
CA VAL A 320 21.02 20.37 17.10
C VAL A 320 21.67 21.50 16.29
N GLU A 321 22.59 21.15 15.40
CA GLU A 321 23.28 22.10 14.51
C GLU A 321 22.46 22.52 13.27
N GLY A 322 21.28 21.93 13.03
CA GLY A 322 20.47 22.21 11.84
C GLY A 322 20.99 21.63 10.53
N LYS A 323 21.95 20.69 10.59
CA LYS A 323 22.58 20.05 9.42
C LYS A 323 21.82 18.83 8.93
N ILE A 324 21.84 18.60 7.62
CA ILE A 324 21.27 17.39 6.98
C ILE A 324 22.35 16.34 6.71
N GLY A 325 21.92 15.08 6.54
CA GLY A 325 22.81 13.99 6.15
C GLY A 325 23.82 13.56 7.23
N GLY A 326 25.01 13.15 6.80
CA GLY A 326 26.14 12.78 7.64
C GLY A 326 25.93 11.58 8.58
N ASP A 327 26.90 11.37 9.47
CA ASP A 327 26.96 10.25 10.43
C ASP A 327 27.34 10.71 11.85
N SER A 328 26.67 11.76 12.33
CA SER A 328 26.90 12.32 13.66
C SER A 328 26.39 11.42 14.79
N ASP A 329 27.02 11.51 15.96
CA ASP A 329 26.56 10.87 17.20
C ASP A 329 25.24 11.47 17.74
N LEU A 330 24.61 10.76 18.68
CA LEU A 330 23.49 11.27 19.47
C LEU A 330 23.90 12.49 20.32
N SER A 331 22.97 13.44 20.47
CA SER A 331 23.05 14.52 21.44
C SER A 331 22.82 13.97 22.86
N PRO A 332 23.08 14.76 23.93
CA PRO A 332 22.71 14.38 25.29
C PRO A 332 21.21 14.03 25.44
N ARG A 333 20.31 14.76 24.76
CA ARG A 333 18.87 14.47 24.75
C ARG A 333 18.56 13.22 23.91
N GLY A 334 19.30 12.99 22.84
CA GLY A 334 19.21 11.74 22.07
C GLY A 334 19.54 10.51 22.90
N TRP A 335 20.56 10.58 23.76
CA TRP A 335 20.88 9.52 24.72
C TRP A 335 19.80 9.34 25.78
N GLN A 336 19.19 10.42 26.29
CA GLN A 336 18.04 10.31 27.20
C GLN A 336 16.89 9.55 26.53
N TYR A 337 16.60 9.84 25.25
CA TYR A 337 15.58 9.11 24.50
C TYR A 337 15.94 7.63 24.30
N ALA A 338 17.18 7.34 23.94
CA ALA A 338 17.67 5.96 23.79
C ALA A 338 17.50 5.14 25.10
N ASN A 339 17.69 5.78 26.26
CA ASN A 339 17.49 5.17 27.57
C ASN A 339 16.01 4.97 27.93
N ALA A 340 15.11 5.85 27.46
CA ALA A 340 13.66 5.75 27.73
C ALA A 340 12.92 4.78 26.79
N LEU A 341 13.48 4.54 25.60
CA LEU A 341 12.85 3.72 24.55
C LEU A 341 12.49 2.28 24.99
N PRO A 342 13.34 1.55 25.75
CA PRO A 342 13.01 0.20 26.20
C PRO A 342 11.70 0.11 27.00
N ASP A 343 11.45 1.06 27.90
CA ASP A 343 10.27 1.05 28.76
C ASP A 343 8.98 1.31 27.97
N ILE A 344 9.04 2.22 27.00
CA ILE A 344 7.92 2.52 26.11
C ILE A 344 7.56 1.30 25.27
N ILE A 345 8.57 0.68 24.66
CA ILE A 345 8.38 -0.51 23.82
C ILE A 345 7.83 -1.66 24.65
N LYS A 346 8.36 -1.89 25.84
CA LYS A 346 7.86 -2.94 26.75
C LYS A 346 6.38 -2.75 27.06
N LYS A 347 5.95 -1.53 27.41
CA LYS A 347 4.54 -1.21 27.66
C LYS A 347 3.66 -1.53 26.44
N GLN A 348 4.12 -1.18 25.24
CA GLN A 348 3.36 -1.44 24.01
C GLN A 348 3.29 -2.93 23.63
N MET A 349 4.29 -3.74 24.01
CA MET A 349 4.28 -5.20 23.77
C MET A 349 3.25 -5.93 24.62
N GLU A 350 2.96 -5.45 25.83
CA GLU A 350 1.95 -6.04 26.71
C GLU A 350 0.53 -5.90 26.10
N ASP A 351 0.23 -4.76 25.50
CA ASP A 351 -1.06 -4.50 24.84
C ASP A 351 -1.29 -5.42 23.62
N VAL A 352 -0.24 -5.66 22.82
CA VAL A 352 -0.34 -6.53 21.62
C VAL A 352 -0.72 -7.96 21.98
N ALA A 353 -0.17 -8.50 23.08
CA ALA A 353 -0.48 -9.86 23.51
C ALA A 353 -1.95 -10.01 23.93
N SER A 354 -2.52 -9.02 24.62
CA SER A 354 -3.93 -9.04 25.03
C SER A 354 -4.87 -9.05 23.81
N MET A 355 -4.62 -8.17 22.83
CA MET A 355 -5.46 -8.08 21.63
C MET A 355 -5.39 -9.33 20.75
N ALA A 356 -4.25 -10.01 20.70
CA ALA A 356 -4.09 -11.24 19.94
C ALA A 356 -4.95 -12.38 20.52
N GLN A 357 -4.99 -12.53 21.84
CA GLN A 357 -5.78 -13.57 22.52
C GLN A 357 -7.28 -13.37 22.28
N GLU A 358 -7.80 -12.16 22.47
CA GLU A 358 -9.21 -11.85 22.23
C GLU A 358 -9.67 -12.11 20.79
N ALA A 359 -8.78 -11.86 19.82
CA ALA A 359 -9.06 -12.13 18.42
C ALA A 359 -9.17 -13.63 18.13
N GLU A 360 -8.32 -14.46 18.76
CA GLU A 360 -8.32 -15.92 18.59
C GLU A 360 -9.56 -16.56 19.21
N ASP A 361 -9.91 -16.18 20.44
CA ASP A 361 -11.08 -16.72 21.15
C ASP A 361 -12.38 -16.53 20.36
N ALA A 362 -12.55 -15.35 19.76
CA ALA A 362 -13.73 -15.06 18.95
C ALA A 362 -13.77 -15.82 17.61
N VAL A 363 -12.61 -16.12 17.00
CA VAL A 363 -12.57 -16.95 15.78
C VAL A 363 -12.99 -18.39 16.08
N VAL A 364 -12.60 -18.92 17.24
CA VAL A 364 -13.01 -20.25 17.70
C VAL A 364 -14.52 -20.33 17.86
N GLU A 365 -15.12 -19.35 18.54
CA GLU A 365 -16.58 -19.29 18.73
C GLU A 365 -17.35 -19.29 17.40
N MET A 366 -16.93 -18.43 16.45
CA MET A 366 -17.54 -18.36 15.12
C MET A 366 -17.38 -19.66 14.32
N THR A 367 -16.25 -20.36 14.50
CA THR A 367 -15.99 -21.64 13.83
C THR A 367 -16.99 -22.70 14.28
N ASN A 368 -17.25 -22.77 15.57
CA ASN A 368 -18.23 -23.70 16.15
C ASN A 368 -19.65 -23.41 15.64
N ALA A 369 -20.04 -22.13 15.58
CA ALA A 369 -21.35 -21.73 15.06
C ALA A 369 -21.56 -22.12 13.59
N TRP A 370 -20.53 -21.96 12.75
CA TRP A 370 -20.58 -22.35 11.33
C TRP A 370 -20.67 -23.87 11.15
N GLN A 371 -19.92 -24.63 11.95
CA GLN A 371 -19.94 -26.10 11.92
C GLN A 371 -21.34 -26.65 12.25
N GLY A 372 -22.01 -26.09 13.26
CA GLY A 372 -23.39 -26.47 13.58
C GLY A 372 -24.37 -26.15 12.44
N TRP A 373 -24.21 -24.98 11.81
CA TRP A 373 -25.03 -24.61 10.65
C TRP A 373 -24.85 -25.57 9.47
N LEU A 374 -23.64 -26.03 9.14
CA LEU A 374 -23.46 -27.01 8.05
C LEU A 374 -24.15 -28.35 8.31
N LYS A 375 -24.22 -28.77 9.57
CA LYS A 375 -24.86 -30.01 10.01
C LYS A 375 -26.39 -29.96 9.96
N GLY A 376 -26.97 -28.78 9.76
CA GLY A 376 -28.42 -28.59 9.78
C GLY A 376 -28.98 -28.39 11.19
N ASP A 377 -28.13 -28.07 12.17
CA ASP A 377 -28.53 -27.85 13.58
C ASP A 377 -29.48 -26.64 13.74
N ASP A 378 -29.67 -25.86 12.67
CA ASP A 378 -30.65 -24.76 12.59
C ASP A 378 -32.07 -25.22 12.19
N GLY A 379 -32.28 -26.53 11.99
CA GLY A 379 -33.60 -27.13 11.74
C GLY A 379 -34.16 -26.91 10.33
N ALA A 380 -33.38 -26.30 9.41
CA ALA A 380 -33.83 -25.96 8.06
C ALA A 380 -33.55 -27.03 6.99
N ASN A 381 -32.68 -28.00 7.28
CA ASN A 381 -32.32 -29.07 6.33
C ASN A 381 -31.79 -30.32 7.05
N GLU A 382 -32.61 -31.37 7.19
CA GLU A 382 -32.25 -32.61 7.92
C GLU A 382 -31.11 -33.43 7.28
N GLY A 383 -30.76 -33.14 6.02
CA GLY A 383 -29.68 -33.81 5.27
C GLY A 383 -28.32 -33.09 5.29
N GLY A 384 -28.18 -31.99 6.04
CA GLY A 384 -26.97 -31.16 6.04
C GLY A 384 -26.79 -30.35 4.75
N ARG A 385 -25.75 -29.51 4.70
CA ARG A 385 -25.41 -28.65 3.55
C ARG A 385 -24.07 -29.07 2.95
N GLU A 386 -24.06 -29.52 1.69
CA GLU A 386 -22.83 -29.94 1.00
C GLU A 386 -22.20 -28.80 0.19
N ILE A 387 -20.94 -28.46 0.46
CA ILE A 387 -20.21 -27.46 -0.32
C ILE A 387 -19.33 -28.17 -1.37
N LYS A 388 -19.48 -27.77 -2.64
CA LYS A 388 -18.75 -28.36 -3.78
C LYS A 388 -17.25 -28.39 -3.51
N ARG A 389 -16.68 -29.61 -3.51
CA ARG A 389 -15.23 -29.82 -3.44
C ARG A 389 -14.61 -29.27 -4.71
N ILE A 390 -13.72 -28.29 -4.56
CA ILE A 390 -12.89 -27.83 -5.67
C ILE A 390 -11.76 -28.85 -5.78
N SER A 391 -11.89 -29.78 -6.72
CA SER A 391 -10.82 -30.72 -7.07
C SER A 391 -9.75 -29.99 -7.87
N GLU A 392 -8.50 -30.08 -7.44
CA GLU A 392 -7.36 -29.86 -8.33
C GLU A 392 -7.42 -30.92 -9.45
N GLU A 393 -7.32 -30.52 -10.71
CA GLU A 393 -6.64 -31.39 -11.66
C GLU A 393 -5.19 -31.50 -11.16
N GLU A 394 -4.78 -32.72 -10.81
CA GLU A 394 -3.51 -33.13 -10.20
C GLU A 394 -3.31 -32.86 -8.68
N GLY A 395 -4.09 -33.55 -7.84
CA GLY A 395 -3.51 -34.21 -6.64
C GLY A 395 -3.54 -33.52 -5.27
N GLY A 396 -4.49 -32.63 -4.95
CA GLY A 396 -4.56 -31.97 -3.63
C GLY A 396 -5.97 -31.81 -3.06
N ALA A 397 -6.06 -31.77 -1.72
CA ALA A 397 -7.23 -31.93 -0.86
C ALA A 397 -8.47 -31.03 -1.15
N ALA A 398 -9.63 -31.49 -0.66
CA ALA A 398 -10.92 -30.80 -0.78
C ALA A 398 -10.98 -29.46 -0.03
N ILE A 399 -11.51 -28.42 -0.68
CA ILE A 399 -11.64 -27.05 -0.13
C ILE A 399 -12.64 -26.93 1.05
N PHE A 400 -13.42 -27.97 1.29
CA PHE A 400 -14.12 -28.18 2.54
C PHE A 400 -13.87 -29.64 2.92
N PRO A 401 -12.98 -29.94 3.88
CA PRO A 401 -12.91 -31.29 4.40
C PRO A 401 -14.28 -31.62 4.97
N ALA A 402 -14.91 -32.70 4.50
CA ALA A 402 -15.85 -33.41 5.32
C ALA A 402 -15.00 -33.98 6.46
N MET A 403 -14.91 -33.28 7.59
CA MET A 403 -14.30 -33.87 8.78
C MET A 403 -15.23 -35.00 9.20
N GLU A 404 -14.79 -36.25 9.04
CA GLU A 404 -15.52 -37.39 9.57
C GLU A 404 -15.71 -37.20 11.07
N VAL A 405 -16.97 -37.30 11.50
CA VAL A 405 -17.37 -37.05 12.88
C VAL A 405 -16.75 -38.13 13.77
N GLY A 406 -15.75 -37.74 14.57
CA GLY A 406 -15.39 -38.49 15.79
C GLY A 406 -14.00 -39.15 15.86
N THR A 407 -13.03 -38.83 15.01
CA THR A 407 -11.65 -39.37 15.15
C THR A 407 -10.66 -38.36 15.71
N GLN A 408 -9.54 -38.87 16.23
CA GLN A 408 -8.45 -38.18 16.93
C GLN A 408 -7.81 -36.97 16.19
N GLU A 409 -8.28 -36.64 14.99
CA GLU A 409 -7.90 -35.43 14.25
C GLU A 409 -8.39 -34.12 14.89
N MET A 410 -9.34 -34.13 15.82
CA MET A 410 -9.66 -32.91 16.60
C MET A 410 -8.45 -32.42 17.43
N ALA A 411 -7.67 -33.35 17.97
CA ALA A 411 -6.41 -33.01 18.64
C ALA A 411 -5.34 -32.62 17.62
N ALA A 412 -5.32 -33.23 16.43
CA ALA A 412 -4.33 -32.97 15.39
C ALA A 412 -4.61 -31.71 14.53
N ALA A 413 -5.86 -31.24 14.39
CA ALA A 413 -6.21 -29.96 13.75
C ALA A 413 -5.93 -28.79 14.70
N SER A 414 -6.22 -29.00 16.00
CA SER A 414 -5.75 -28.12 17.08
C SER A 414 -4.22 -28.17 17.21
N ALA A 415 -3.58 -29.32 16.91
CA ALA A 415 -2.13 -29.52 16.93
C ALA A 415 -1.44 -29.44 15.55
N SER A 416 -2.11 -28.99 14.49
CA SER A 416 -1.50 -28.66 13.19
C SER A 416 -1.75 -27.21 12.79
N ALA A 417 -2.77 -26.56 13.39
CA ALA A 417 -2.67 -25.16 13.79
C ALA A 417 -1.55 -24.96 14.84
N GLY A 418 -1.24 -26.02 15.60
CA GLY A 418 0.01 -26.21 16.31
C GLY A 418 1.14 -26.63 15.37
N VAL A 419 1.73 -25.66 14.65
CA VAL A 419 3.21 -25.70 14.52
C VAL A 419 3.74 -25.98 15.93
N ASN A 420 4.78 -26.81 16.09
CA ASN A 420 5.52 -26.93 17.36
C ASN A 420 5.90 -25.54 17.88
N HIS A 421 4.99 -24.90 18.59
CA HIS A 421 5.16 -23.66 19.28
C HIS A 421 5.03 -24.06 20.73
N SER A 422 6.16 -23.97 21.42
CA SER A 422 6.18 -23.73 22.85
C SER A 422 5.15 -22.64 23.16
N SER A 423 3.92 -23.03 23.49
CA SER A 423 2.75 -22.17 23.68
C SER A 423 2.82 -21.49 25.05
N ASN A 424 3.88 -20.71 25.24
CA ASN A 424 4.07 -19.76 26.32
C ASN A 424 5.23 -18.77 26.05
N SER A 425 5.72 -18.67 24.81
CA SER A 425 6.78 -17.72 24.47
C SER A 425 6.21 -16.30 24.51
N LYS A 426 6.70 -15.48 25.45
CA LYS A 426 6.43 -14.05 25.50
C LYS A 426 6.63 -13.40 24.10
N PRO A 427 5.81 -12.41 23.72
CA PRO A 427 6.04 -11.67 22.48
C PRO A 427 7.47 -11.16 22.43
N THR A 428 8.13 -11.36 21.30
CA THR A 428 9.53 -11.00 21.07
C THR A 428 9.58 -9.97 19.96
N LEU A 429 10.37 -8.91 20.10
CA LEU A 429 10.49 -7.86 19.09
C LEU A 429 11.77 -8.08 18.28
N THR A 430 11.80 -7.70 17.01
CA THR A 430 13.07 -7.46 16.30
C THR A 430 13.24 -5.98 15.98
N VAL A 431 14.45 -5.48 16.19
CA VAL A 431 14.81 -4.08 15.96
C VAL A 431 15.57 -3.98 14.64
N TRP A 432 15.08 -3.17 13.71
CA TRP A 432 15.77 -2.84 12.48
C TRP A 432 16.36 -1.44 12.58
N THR A 433 17.62 -1.31 12.20
CA THR A 433 18.36 -0.04 12.20
C THR A 433 18.95 0.22 10.82
N SER A 434 19.28 1.48 10.55
CA SER A 434 20.21 1.80 9.46
C SER A 434 21.64 1.37 9.81
N THR A 435 22.60 1.63 8.92
CA THR A 435 24.03 1.46 9.21
C THR A 435 24.67 2.68 9.88
N LEU A 436 23.93 3.79 10.05
CA LEU A 436 24.42 5.03 10.64
C LEU A 436 24.43 4.99 12.17
N LYS A 437 25.45 5.62 12.77
CA LYS A 437 25.74 5.56 14.23
C LYS A 437 24.54 5.91 15.07
N ARG A 438 23.83 7.00 14.74
CA ARG A 438 22.69 7.50 15.53
C ARG A 438 21.56 6.47 15.69
N THR A 439 21.26 5.64 14.68
CA THR A 439 20.24 4.59 14.83
C THR A 439 20.75 3.43 15.68
N ILE A 440 22.02 3.07 15.50
CA ILE A 440 22.69 1.99 16.27
C ILE A 440 22.81 2.37 17.75
N GLN A 441 23.21 3.60 18.05
CA GLN A 441 23.28 4.15 19.41
C GLN A 441 21.90 4.23 20.05
N THR A 442 20.87 4.61 19.31
CA THR A 442 19.48 4.63 19.84
C THR A 442 19.02 3.21 20.21
N ALA A 443 19.43 2.21 19.44
CA ALA A 443 19.08 0.82 19.68
C ALA A 443 19.92 0.14 20.78
N SER A 444 21.01 0.73 21.26
CA SER A 444 22.00 0.01 22.09
C SER A 444 21.47 -0.51 23.42
N HIS A 445 20.41 0.11 23.95
CA HIS A 445 19.78 -0.30 25.21
C HIS A 445 18.59 -1.26 25.03
N LEU A 446 18.23 -1.59 23.78
CA LEU A 446 17.16 -2.54 23.49
C LEU A 446 17.71 -3.98 23.50
N ALA A 447 17.27 -4.77 24.48
CA ALA A 447 17.63 -6.18 24.65
C ALA A 447 16.89 -7.12 23.68
N TYR A 448 16.79 -6.73 22.41
CA TYR A 448 16.10 -7.46 21.35
C TYR A 448 17.07 -7.77 20.19
N PRO A 449 16.84 -8.82 19.38
CA PRO A 449 17.60 -9.05 18.16
C PRO A 449 17.62 -7.80 17.27
N GLN A 450 18.83 -7.39 16.85
CA GLN A 450 19.02 -6.19 16.04
C GLN A 450 19.53 -6.58 14.65
N LEU A 451 18.88 -6.07 13.61
CA LEU A 451 19.27 -6.23 12.21
C LEU A 451 19.58 -4.87 11.61
N GLN A 452 20.73 -4.76 10.95
CA GLN A 452 21.14 -3.54 10.26
C GLN A 452 20.83 -3.66 8.77
N TRP A 453 20.18 -2.64 8.22
CA TRP A 453 19.80 -2.58 6.81
C TRP A 453 20.37 -1.31 6.20
N LYS A 454 21.30 -1.47 5.24
CA LYS A 454 21.80 -0.34 4.45
C LYS A 454 20.69 0.39 3.69
N ALA A 455 19.65 -0.34 3.29
CA ALA A 455 18.46 0.24 2.67
C ALA A 455 17.70 1.20 3.61
N LEU A 456 17.95 1.19 4.92
CA LEU A 456 17.37 2.11 5.89
C LEU A 456 18.25 3.34 6.18
N ASP A 457 19.41 3.49 5.54
CA ASP A 457 20.22 4.73 5.65
C ASP A 457 19.41 5.93 5.16
N GLU A 458 19.64 7.10 5.78
CA GLU A 458 18.94 8.34 5.41
C GLU A 458 19.08 8.66 3.91
N LEU A 459 18.15 9.43 3.37
CA LEU A 459 18.25 9.97 2.01
C LEU A 459 19.60 10.67 1.80
N ASP A 460 20.32 10.26 0.76
CA ASP A 460 21.63 10.82 0.44
C ASP A 460 21.50 12.24 -0.13
N SER A 461 21.98 13.23 0.62
CA SER A 461 22.00 14.64 0.22
C SER A 461 23.14 15.00 -0.73
N GLY A 462 24.03 14.06 -1.08
CA GLY A 462 25.11 14.25 -2.05
C GLY A 462 25.99 15.46 -1.71
N ALA A 463 26.13 16.39 -2.65
CA ALA A 463 26.90 17.61 -2.46
C ALA A 463 26.41 18.53 -1.31
N CYS A 464 25.18 18.31 -0.82
CA CYS A 464 24.60 19.06 0.29
C CYS A 464 24.73 18.35 1.66
N ASP A 465 25.47 17.24 1.73
CA ASP A 465 25.68 16.51 2.99
C ASP A 465 26.42 17.37 4.04
N ALA A 466 26.00 17.26 5.30
CA ALA A 466 26.52 18.02 6.44
C ALA A 466 26.37 19.55 6.38
N LEU A 467 25.51 20.08 5.51
CA LEU A 467 25.17 21.51 5.44
C LEU A 467 23.85 21.82 6.15
N THR A 468 23.68 23.05 6.60
CA THR A 468 22.35 23.56 7.01
C THR A 468 21.51 23.96 5.79
N TYR A 469 20.20 24.14 5.97
CA TYR A 469 19.35 24.60 4.85
C TYR A 469 19.71 26.01 4.41
N GLU A 470 20.12 26.89 5.32
CA GLU A 470 20.59 28.24 5.02
C GLU A 470 21.86 28.21 4.17
N GLU A 471 22.84 27.35 4.51
CA GLU A 471 24.05 27.18 3.71
C GLU A 471 23.74 26.64 2.30
N ILE A 472 22.74 25.76 2.17
CA ILE A 472 22.31 25.24 0.87
C ILE A 472 21.65 26.35 0.04
N GLU A 473 20.79 27.16 0.65
CA GLU A 473 20.16 28.30 -0.03
C GLU A 473 21.18 29.33 -0.52
N GLU A 474 22.20 29.62 0.29
CA GLU A 474 23.28 30.55 -0.09
C GLU A 474 24.19 29.99 -1.19
N ARG A 475 24.60 28.72 -1.09
CA ARG A 475 25.58 28.11 -2.02
C ARG A 475 24.95 27.56 -3.29
N HIS A 476 23.71 27.11 -3.20
CA HIS A 476 22.99 26.41 -4.27
C HIS A 476 21.51 26.88 -4.36
N PRO A 477 21.26 28.18 -4.64
CA PRO A 477 19.90 28.75 -4.61
C PRO A 477 18.95 28.11 -5.63
N GLU A 478 19.46 27.74 -6.81
CA GLU A 478 18.65 27.05 -7.85
C GLU A 478 18.22 25.66 -7.40
N ASP A 479 19.13 24.90 -6.76
CA ASP A 479 18.85 23.56 -6.24
C ASP A 479 17.86 23.63 -5.08
N PHE A 480 17.99 24.63 -4.20
CA PHE A 480 17.05 24.89 -3.10
C PHE A 480 15.64 25.18 -3.62
N ALA A 481 15.50 26.06 -4.61
CA ALA A 481 14.22 26.39 -5.24
C ALA A 481 13.62 25.18 -5.98
N ALA A 482 14.42 24.45 -6.76
CA ALA A 482 13.96 23.27 -7.49
C ALA A 482 13.46 22.16 -6.54
N ARG A 483 14.10 22.01 -5.38
CA ARG A 483 13.65 21.09 -4.34
C ARG A 483 12.33 21.49 -3.72
N ASP A 484 12.08 22.78 -3.54
CA ASP A 484 10.82 23.26 -2.97
C ASP A 484 9.66 23.13 -3.96
N ASP A 485 9.93 23.29 -5.25
CA ASP A 485 8.96 23.13 -6.33
C ASP A 485 8.47 21.67 -6.47
N ASP A 486 9.41 20.72 -6.61
CA ASP A 486 9.09 19.29 -6.69
C ASP A 486 10.01 18.45 -5.78
N LYS A 487 9.69 18.48 -4.49
CA LYS A 487 10.46 17.79 -3.46
C LYS A 487 10.50 16.27 -3.62
N TYR A 488 9.52 15.67 -4.29
CA TYR A 488 9.48 14.22 -4.46
C TYR A 488 10.48 13.76 -5.53
N ASN A 489 10.48 14.43 -6.69
CA ASN A 489 11.34 14.05 -7.82
C ASN A 489 12.69 14.79 -7.85
N TYR A 490 12.85 15.88 -7.09
CA TYR A 490 14.15 16.55 -6.97
C TYR A 490 15.21 15.57 -6.45
N ARG A 491 16.30 15.45 -7.19
CA ARG A 491 17.45 14.60 -6.84
C ARG A 491 18.63 15.51 -6.52
N TYR A 492 19.21 15.33 -5.34
CA TYR A 492 20.45 16.01 -4.97
C TYR A 492 21.59 15.67 -5.94
N LYS A 493 22.47 16.63 -6.22
CA LYS A 493 23.67 16.40 -7.03
C LYS A 493 24.56 15.36 -6.35
N GLY A 494 24.74 14.22 -7.01
CA GLY A 494 25.47 13.08 -6.46
C GLY A 494 24.75 12.30 -5.36
N GLY A 495 23.46 12.59 -5.11
CA GLY A 495 22.65 11.94 -4.08
C GLY A 495 21.33 11.38 -4.61
N GLU A 496 20.30 11.38 -3.76
CA GLU A 496 19.01 10.74 -3.99
C GLU A 496 17.85 11.74 -4.08
N SER A 497 16.76 11.29 -4.71
CA SER A 497 15.42 11.86 -4.57
C SER A 497 14.55 10.98 -3.65
N TYR A 498 13.35 11.45 -3.27
CA TYR A 498 12.38 10.58 -2.61
C TYR A 498 11.93 9.43 -3.52
N ALA A 499 11.87 9.64 -4.84
CA ALA A 499 11.58 8.57 -5.80
C ALA A 499 12.64 7.47 -5.78
N ASP A 500 13.93 7.83 -5.60
CA ASP A 500 15.02 6.85 -5.48
C ASP A 500 14.96 6.11 -4.15
N LEU A 501 14.70 6.84 -3.08
CA LEU A 501 14.50 6.29 -1.74
C LEU A 501 13.37 5.26 -1.72
N VAL A 502 12.22 5.55 -2.37
CA VAL A 502 11.11 4.60 -2.50
C VAL A 502 11.55 3.30 -3.18
N ARG A 503 12.29 3.38 -4.30
CA ARG A 503 12.82 2.18 -4.98
C ARG A 503 13.80 1.42 -4.10
N ARG A 504 14.67 2.11 -3.36
CA ARG A 504 15.62 1.51 -2.41
C ARG A 504 14.92 0.82 -1.23
N LEU A 505 13.78 1.34 -0.78
CA LEU A 505 13.00 0.81 0.33
C LEU A 505 12.02 -0.29 -0.06
N GLU A 506 11.92 -0.63 -1.34
CA GLU A 506 11.04 -1.72 -1.78
C GLU A 506 11.36 -3.05 -1.06
N PRO A 507 12.61 -3.54 -0.99
CA PRO A 507 12.90 -4.82 -0.32
C PRO A 507 12.52 -4.80 1.17
N VAL A 508 12.69 -3.65 1.83
CA VAL A 508 12.27 -3.45 3.23
C VAL A 508 10.76 -3.57 3.35
N THR A 509 10.02 -2.91 2.45
CA THR A 509 8.55 -2.92 2.42
C THR A 509 8.02 -4.32 2.18
N LEU A 510 8.64 -5.08 1.27
CA LEU A 510 8.28 -6.47 1.00
C LEU A 510 8.52 -7.38 2.20
N GLU A 511 9.63 -7.20 2.92
CA GLU A 511 9.90 -7.99 4.13
C GLU A 511 8.90 -7.65 5.26
N LEU A 512 8.50 -6.37 5.40
CA LEU A 512 7.41 -5.98 6.31
C LEU A 512 6.05 -6.56 5.90
N GLU A 513 5.81 -6.70 4.59
CA GLU A 513 4.60 -7.34 4.07
C GLU A 513 4.60 -8.86 4.27
N ARG A 514 5.78 -9.49 4.20
CA ARG A 514 6.01 -10.93 4.38
C ARG A 514 5.95 -11.39 5.83
N HIS A 515 6.35 -10.53 6.75
CA HIS A 515 6.43 -10.86 8.17
C HIS A 515 5.11 -11.49 8.68
N HIS A 516 5.19 -12.69 9.25
CA HIS A 516 4.02 -13.53 9.56
C HIS A 516 3.90 -14.04 10.98
N GLU A 517 4.89 -13.74 11.82
CA GLU A 517 4.87 -14.13 13.22
C GLU A 517 3.91 -13.21 14.00
N LYS A 518 2.75 -13.76 14.39
CA LYS A 518 1.64 -13.05 15.06
C LYS A 518 2.06 -12.25 16.31
N ASN A 519 3.11 -12.70 17.01
CA ASN A 519 3.61 -12.12 18.26
C ASN A 519 5.05 -11.59 18.15
N HIS A 520 5.49 -11.27 16.92
CA HIS A 520 6.86 -10.80 16.68
C HIS A 520 6.92 -9.45 15.95
N PRO A 521 6.46 -8.35 16.55
CA PRO A 521 6.48 -7.06 15.86
C PRO A 521 7.90 -6.60 15.50
N ILE A 522 7.98 -5.71 14.53
CA ILE A 522 9.23 -5.08 14.09
C ILE A 522 9.25 -3.64 14.58
N LEU A 523 10.35 -3.22 15.20
CA LEU A 523 10.65 -1.82 15.50
C LEU A 523 11.71 -1.32 14.51
N ILE A 524 11.37 -0.35 13.69
CA ILE A 524 12.32 0.33 12.81
C ILE A 524 12.80 1.62 13.49
N ILE A 525 14.09 1.67 13.82
CA ILE A 525 14.78 2.89 14.22
C ILE A 525 15.47 3.46 12.98
N GLY A 526 14.81 4.43 12.35
CA GLY A 526 15.22 5.00 11.07
C GLY A 526 15.44 6.50 11.11
N HIS A 527 15.27 7.14 9.95
CA HIS A 527 15.50 8.56 9.76
C HIS A 527 14.28 9.28 9.21
N GLN A 528 14.37 10.60 9.05
CA GLN A 528 13.21 11.41 8.71
C GLN A 528 12.69 11.09 7.31
N ALA A 529 13.53 11.07 6.27
CA ALA A 529 13.05 10.81 4.91
C ALA A 529 12.66 9.32 4.73
N VAL A 530 13.45 8.41 5.28
CA VAL A 530 13.19 6.95 5.24
C VAL A 530 11.84 6.61 5.85
N LEU A 531 11.56 7.09 7.06
CA LEU A 531 10.30 6.77 7.74
C LEU A 531 9.11 7.48 7.10
N ARG A 532 9.29 8.67 6.49
CA ARG A 532 8.23 9.28 5.65
C ARG A 532 7.84 8.36 4.49
N ALA A 533 8.81 7.80 3.78
CA ALA A 533 8.56 6.94 2.63
C ALA A 533 7.86 5.63 3.01
N LEU A 534 8.30 4.97 4.09
CA LEU A 534 7.65 3.76 4.62
C LEU A 534 6.25 4.06 5.18
N TYR A 535 6.11 5.17 5.93
CA TYR A 535 4.83 5.59 6.47
C TYR A 535 3.82 5.89 5.36
N ALA A 536 4.24 6.59 4.30
CA ALA A 536 3.40 6.88 3.15
C ALA A 536 2.90 5.62 2.45
N TYR A 537 3.72 4.56 2.37
CA TYR A 537 3.26 3.26 1.88
C TYR A 537 2.10 2.71 2.72
N PHE A 538 2.24 2.65 4.05
CA PHE A 538 1.21 2.04 4.89
C PHE A 538 -0.07 2.88 5.02
N MET A 539 0.09 4.20 5.02
CA MET A 539 -1.01 5.17 5.15
C MET A 539 -1.62 5.57 3.80
N ASN A 540 -1.10 5.02 2.69
CA ASN A 540 -1.59 5.30 1.33
C ASN A 540 -1.54 6.80 0.98
N LEU A 541 -0.43 7.48 1.31
CA LEU A 541 -0.23 8.87 0.97
C LEU A 541 0.28 9.02 -0.47
N SER A 542 -0.12 10.11 -1.13
CA SER A 542 0.37 10.44 -2.47
C SER A 542 1.85 10.84 -2.47
N HIS A 543 2.48 10.82 -3.65
CA HIS A 543 3.85 11.31 -3.83
C HIS A 543 4.00 12.81 -3.52
N GLU A 544 2.93 13.59 -3.60
CA GLU A 544 2.92 15.01 -3.22
C GLU A 544 2.94 15.20 -1.70
N GLU A 545 2.28 14.33 -0.95
CA GLU A 545 2.18 14.40 0.52
C GLU A 545 3.39 13.76 1.23
N LEU A 546 3.94 12.69 0.64
CA LEU A 546 5.00 11.86 1.22
C LEU A 546 6.21 12.66 1.74
N PRO A 547 6.82 13.62 0.99
CA PRO A 547 7.98 14.37 1.46
C PRO A 547 7.72 15.32 2.64
N TYR A 548 6.44 15.51 2.99
CA TYR A 548 5.98 16.50 3.96
C TYR A 548 5.30 15.88 5.19
N VAL A 549 5.03 14.58 5.20
CA VAL A 549 4.40 13.97 6.39
C VAL A 549 5.27 14.12 7.64
N LYS A 550 4.65 14.41 8.78
CA LYS A 550 5.36 14.69 10.04
C LYS A 550 5.78 13.39 10.73
N ILE A 551 7.10 13.21 10.86
CA ILE A 551 7.75 12.14 11.64
C ILE A 551 8.67 12.81 12.67
N PRO A 552 8.16 13.21 13.85
CA PRO A 552 8.91 13.95 14.85
C PRO A 552 10.00 13.10 15.53
N LEU A 553 11.01 13.75 16.10
CA LEU A 553 11.95 13.11 17.03
C LEU A 553 11.24 12.69 18.32
N HIS A 554 11.86 11.74 19.03
CA HIS A 554 11.43 11.28 20.36
C HIS A 554 9.96 10.86 20.45
N THR A 555 9.47 10.25 19.38
CA THR A 555 8.09 9.76 19.27
C THR A 555 8.11 8.39 18.63
N VAL A 556 7.51 7.41 19.30
CA VAL A 556 7.25 6.09 18.72
C VAL A 556 5.90 6.13 18.02
N ILE A 557 5.85 5.69 16.76
CA ILE A 557 4.63 5.59 15.96
C ILE A 557 4.32 4.10 15.81
N LYS A 558 3.17 3.65 16.29
CA LYS A 558 2.67 2.30 16.09
C LYS A 558 1.69 2.30 14.93
N LEU A 559 1.97 1.46 13.94
CA LEU A 559 1.11 1.23 12.79
C LEU A 559 0.50 -0.15 12.89
N THR A 560 -0.81 -0.22 13.11
CA THR A 560 -1.55 -1.48 13.18
C THR A 560 -2.30 -1.73 11.87
N PHE A 561 -1.94 -2.79 11.15
CA PHE A 561 -2.55 -3.10 9.86
C PHE A 561 -3.96 -3.64 10.06
N LYS A 562 -4.91 -3.05 9.33
CA LYS A 562 -6.32 -3.47 9.29
C LYS A 562 -6.71 -3.83 7.87
N ALA A 563 -7.86 -4.47 7.70
CA ALA A 563 -8.35 -4.90 6.40
C ALA A 563 -8.48 -3.79 5.34
N TYR A 564 -8.83 -2.59 5.79
CA TYR A 564 -9.14 -1.46 4.91
C TYR A 564 -8.21 -0.26 5.05
N GLY A 565 -7.15 -0.38 5.85
CA GLY A 565 -6.22 0.72 6.10
C GLY A 565 -5.21 0.37 7.17
N CYS A 566 -4.65 1.41 7.79
CA CYS A 566 -3.73 1.29 8.90
C CYS A 566 -4.17 2.24 10.00
N LEU A 567 -4.22 1.77 11.24
CA LEU A 567 -4.40 2.63 12.39
C LEU A 567 -3.03 3.14 12.84
N GLU A 568 -2.95 4.43 13.15
CA GLU A 568 -1.77 5.01 13.77
C GLU A 568 -2.00 5.40 15.23
N GLU A 569 -0.99 5.19 16.05
CA GLU A 569 -0.92 5.68 17.42
C GLU A 569 0.47 6.29 17.64
N ARG A 570 0.56 7.44 18.33
CA ARG A 570 1.83 8.14 18.56
C ARG A 570 2.10 8.28 20.06
N PHE A 571 3.27 7.83 20.47
CA PHE A 571 3.73 7.85 21.85
C PHE A 571 4.92 8.80 21.95
N LYS A 572 4.63 10.07 22.27
CA LYS A 572 5.65 11.09 22.48
C LYS A 572 6.27 10.91 23.86
N VAL A 573 7.61 10.97 23.92
CA VAL A 573 8.35 10.93 25.17
C VAL A 573 8.52 12.33 25.70
N ASP A 574 8.47 12.50 27.03
CA ASP A 574 8.69 13.78 27.71
C ASP A 574 10.18 14.14 27.76
N ILE A 575 10.79 14.24 26.57
CA ILE A 575 12.18 14.62 26.34
C ILE A 575 12.15 15.55 25.13
N GLU A 576 12.54 16.80 25.32
CA GLU A 576 12.58 17.79 24.25
C GLU A 576 13.51 17.37 23.10
N ALA A 577 13.19 17.82 21.90
CA ALA A 577 14.02 17.70 20.71
C ALA A 577 13.77 18.90 19.80
N VAL A 578 14.76 19.25 18.99
CA VAL A 578 14.57 20.24 17.91
C VAL A 578 13.52 19.76 16.90
N ASP A 579 12.79 20.71 16.30
CA ASP A 579 11.92 20.39 15.17
C ASP A 579 12.72 20.45 13.86
N THR A 580 12.71 19.34 13.11
CA THR A 580 13.41 19.20 11.82
C THR A 580 12.44 19.19 10.65
N HIS A 581 11.16 19.47 10.88
CA HIS A 581 10.13 19.49 9.86
C HIS A 581 10.04 20.87 9.19
N ARG A 582 10.32 20.90 7.89
CA ARG A 582 10.06 22.07 7.04
C ARG A 582 8.72 21.89 6.30
N PRO A 583 7.73 22.77 6.50
CA PRO A 583 6.44 22.68 5.81
C PRO A 583 6.59 22.97 4.32
N ARG A 584 5.57 22.58 3.54
CA ARG A 584 5.45 23.01 2.13
C ARG A 584 5.18 24.50 2.11
N ILE A 585 5.98 25.26 1.38
CA ILE A 585 5.66 26.67 1.10
C ILE A 585 4.54 26.64 0.07
N LEU A 586 3.30 26.85 0.54
CA LEU A 586 2.19 27.13 -0.37
C LEU A 586 2.47 28.51 -0.96
N ALA A 587 2.61 28.60 -2.29
CA ALA A 587 2.69 29.88 -2.97
C ALA A 587 1.46 30.70 -2.56
N THR A 588 1.69 31.70 -1.70
CA THR A 588 0.64 32.60 -1.25
C THR A 588 0.20 33.36 -2.48
N LEU A 589 -1.06 33.17 -2.90
CA LEU A 589 -1.70 34.14 -3.78
C LEU A 589 -1.60 35.47 -3.05
N HIS A 590 -0.76 36.38 -3.56
CA HIS A 590 -0.72 37.77 -3.14
C HIS A 590 -2.13 38.35 -3.28
N THR A 591 -2.90 38.30 -2.20
CA THR A 591 -4.00 39.21 -1.98
C THR A 591 -3.38 40.39 -1.28
N GLU A 592 -3.30 41.51 -1.99
CA GLU A 592 -2.91 42.78 -1.38
C GLU A 592 -3.79 43.06 -0.17
N PRO A 593 -3.23 43.56 0.95
CA PRO A 593 -4.04 43.87 2.12
C PRO A 593 -4.85 45.13 1.84
N THR A 594 -6.15 44.98 1.60
CA THR A 594 -7.10 46.10 1.67
C THR A 594 -7.15 46.61 3.11
N ILE A 595 -6.69 47.84 3.27
CA ILE A 595 -6.82 48.66 4.48
C ILE A 595 -8.31 48.90 4.75
N ALA A 596 -8.79 48.50 5.94
CA ALA A 596 -9.96 49.09 6.57
C ALA A 596 -9.80 48.99 8.10
N GLU A 597 -9.36 50.09 8.70
CA GLU A 597 -9.52 50.36 10.13
C GLU A 597 -10.99 50.67 10.42
N THR A 598 -11.59 50.07 11.46
CA THR A 598 -12.02 50.76 12.70
C THR A 598 -12.88 49.86 13.63
N SER A 599 -12.37 49.71 14.86
CA SER A 599 -13.03 49.64 16.19
C SER A 599 -14.51 49.29 16.35
N THR A 600 -14.82 48.32 17.25
CA THR A 600 -15.45 48.46 18.59
C THR A 600 -16.00 47.10 19.05
N GLU A 601 -15.44 46.51 20.11
CA GLU A 601 -16.05 46.29 21.45
C GLU A 601 -17.20 45.25 21.58
N SER A 602 -16.92 44.27 22.46
CA SER A 602 -17.77 43.37 23.27
C SER A 602 -19.19 42.99 22.82
N LEU A 603 -19.51 41.70 22.92
CA LEU A 603 -20.55 41.17 23.84
C LEU A 603 -20.55 39.63 23.83
N GLU A 604 -20.56 39.08 25.04
CA GLU A 604 -20.91 37.69 25.36
C GLU A 604 -22.43 37.46 25.24
N GLU A 605 -22.78 36.18 25.15
CA GLU A 605 -24.08 35.52 25.43
C GLU A 605 -25.15 35.35 24.33
N ALA A 606 -25.60 34.08 24.29
CA ALA A 606 -26.87 33.51 23.81
C ALA A 606 -27.10 33.39 22.29
N ASP A 607 -27.17 32.15 21.79
CA ASP A 607 -28.47 31.50 21.58
C ASP A 607 -28.32 30.01 21.20
N GLU A 608 -28.91 29.14 22.03
CA GLU A 608 -29.27 27.77 21.67
C GLU A 608 -30.46 27.82 20.71
N GLY A 609 -30.35 27.31 19.49
CA GLY A 609 -31.57 27.04 18.73
C GLY A 609 -31.45 26.81 17.23
N LYS A 610 -31.62 25.54 16.85
CA LYS A 610 -32.17 25.04 15.57
C LYS A 610 -31.27 25.03 14.34
N LYS A 611 -30.94 23.80 13.92
CA LYS A 611 -31.37 23.10 12.67
C LYS A 611 -30.33 22.00 12.40
N LYS A 612 -30.58 20.70 12.56
CA LYS A 612 -31.45 19.84 11.73
C LYS A 612 -31.51 20.31 10.28
N ALA A 613 -30.65 19.75 9.43
CA ALA A 613 -31.00 19.10 8.17
C ALA A 613 -29.72 18.76 7.38
N GLU A 614 -29.69 17.50 6.92
CA GLU A 614 -29.09 17.05 5.64
C GLU A 614 -27.55 17.05 5.56
N GLY A 615 -26.88 15.96 5.23
CA GLY A 615 -27.30 14.82 4.42
C GLY A 615 -26.48 14.81 3.14
N TYR A 616 -25.54 13.88 3.04
CA TYR A 616 -25.35 12.88 1.96
C TYR A 616 -23.92 12.33 1.97
#